data_AF-A0A835SNL7-F1
#
_entry.id   AF-A0A835SNL7-F1
#
_cell.length_a   1.000
_cell.length_b   1.000
_cell.length_c   1.000
_cell.angle_alpha   90.00
_cell.angle_beta   90.00
_cell.angle_gamma   90.00
#
_symmetry.space_group_name_H-M   'P 1'
#
loop_
_entity.id
_entity.type
_entity.pdbx_description
1 polymer ?
#
loop_
_entity_poly.entity_id
_entity_poly.type
_entity_poly.pdbx_seq_one_letter_code
_entity_poly.pdbx_strand_id
1 'polypeptide(L)'
;MDAAVAVPVTPEQCFGADNILHPAVPLQHVHPADAGEEVLFLRSGRRLHPEQASQLAQENCRLEHSMGADTPAAVIAHGVRHAVVRANMNINGVTYMSRELADHLGLAYQVLGGNGMQPLVGDPQTIAALVDPIQIQLLNTDGGPLATFTAYLVFVTADAHVDLQVAADLCGTHSIGGGVWSIGLPDSGALVPLPRLLPRRWRAGEPRFLPFTTTFVVAQDTYAEAVALVAARAAVRARLAAAAAGQNADAAAADTVAAVVRFYMTGDLAHLPPILEILHQQGVAGAAFPVLGQGAADAAAGLPPLPPSLRPARWAEVAATHVPPHDTECVVCAWSLTGAAGAVAGVVGGGGEPGPGEHVVQLRCGHTYHELCVRQMLQRSHTASCPLCRAAIAG
;
A
#
# COMPACT_ATOMS: atom_id res chain seq x y z
N MET A 1 -9.41 35.75 9.74
CA MET A 1 -10.48 34.82 10.16
C MET A 1 -10.01 34.20 11.46
N ASP A 2 -10.66 34.54 12.57
CA ASP A 2 -10.28 34.04 13.89
C ASP A 2 -10.33 32.51 13.89
N ALA A 3 -9.32 31.89 14.51
CA ALA A 3 -9.26 30.45 14.69
C ALA A 3 -10.46 30.02 15.54
N ALA A 4 -11.54 29.60 14.88
CA ALA A 4 -12.73 29.09 15.54
C ALA A 4 -12.31 27.91 16.42
N VAL A 5 -12.37 28.11 17.73
CA VAL A 5 -12.15 27.06 18.73
C VAL A 5 -13.22 26.00 18.48
N ALA A 6 -12.80 24.80 18.08
CA ALA A 6 -13.71 23.68 17.86
C ALA A 6 -14.48 23.42 19.16
N VAL A 7 -15.80 23.61 19.12
CA VAL A 7 -16.66 23.28 20.26
C VAL A 7 -16.61 21.76 20.43
N PRO A 8 -16.44 21.21 21.65
CA PRO A 8 -16.51 19.78 21.87
C PRO A 8 -17.95 19.30 21.64
N VAL A 9 -18.25 18.94 20.39
CA VAL A 9 -19.52 18.35 19.96
C VAL A 9 -19.35 16.86 19.70
N THR A 10 -20.35 16.04 19.96
CA THR A 10 -20.33 14.61 19.62
C THR A 10 -20.84 14.38 18.19
N PRO A 11 -20.46 13.27 17.54
CA PRO A 11 -21.04 12.87 16.26
C PRO A 11 -22.57 12.87 16.27
N GLU A 12 -23.21 12.39 17.33
CA GLU A 12 -24.66 12.32 17.48
C GLU A 12 -25.29 13.70 17.56
N GLN A 13 -24.62 14.68 18.18
CA GLN A 13 -25.07 16.07 18.17
C GLN A 13 -24.96 16.70 16.78
N CYS A 14 -23.94 16.32 16.01
CA CYS A 14 -23.75 16.82 14.66
C CYS A 14 -24.74 16.22 13.66
N PHE A 15 -24.98 14.90 13.72
CA PHE A 15 -25.65 14.16 12.65
C PHE A 15 -26.92 13.43 13.10
N GLY A 16 -27.21 13.36 14.40
CA GLY A 16 -28.30 12.56 14.97
C GLY A 16 -27.92 11.07 15.07
N ALA A 17 -28.22 10.44 16.21
CA ALA A 17 -27.88 9.04 16.47
C ALA A 17 -28.46 8.07 15.43
N ASP A 18 -29.65 8.34 14.90
CA ASP A 18 -30.30 7.49 13.90
C ASP A 18 -29.59 7.49 12.53
N ASN A 19 -28.77 8.50 12.26
CA ASN A 19 -28.00 8.60 11.01
C ASN A 19 -26.61 7.97 11.11
N ILE A 20 -26.19 7.56 12.31
CA ILE A 20 -24.88 7.00 12.57
C ILE A 20 -25.00 5.46 12.65
N LEU A 21 -24.00 4.81 12.06
CA LEU A 21 -23.76 3.40 12.19
C LEU A 21 -22.37 3.22 12.81
N HIS A 22 -22.35 2.58 13.99
CA HIS A 22 -21.12 2.11 14.62
C HIS A 22 -20.76 0.74 14.05
N PRO A 23 -19.48 0.49 13.73
CA PRO A 23 -19.04 -0.83 13.32
C PRO A 23 -19.22 -1.83 14.46
N ALA A 24 -19.53 -3.09 14.13
CA ALA A 24 -19.68 -4.14 15.15
C ALA A 24 -18.39 -4.39 15.96
N VAL A 25 -17.24 -4.13 15.34
CA VAL A 25 -15.91 -4.12 15.96
C VAL A 25 -15.34 -2.71 15.83
N PRO A 26 -14.85 -2.09 16.93
CA PRO A 26 -14.26 -0.76 16.85
C PRO A 26 -13.13 -0.70 15.83
N LEU A 27 -13.27 0.21 14.87
CA LEU A 27 -12.27 0.51 13.85
C LEU A 27 -11.66 1.88 14.15
N GLN A 28 -10.39 2.06 13.82
CA GLN A 28 -9.66 3.31 14.06
C GLN A 28 -9.08 3.88 12.77
N HIS A 29 -9.10 5.20 12.67
CA HIS A 29 -8.41 5.92 11.61
C HIS A 29 -6.90 5.85 11.80
N VAL A 30 -6.17 5.71 10.70
CA VAL A 30 -4.70 5.70 10.69
C VAL A 30 -4.12 7.10 10.76
N HIS A 31 -4.81 8.09 10.18
CA HIS A 31 -4.26 9.43 10.02
C HIS A 31 -3.92 10.06 11.39
N PRO A 32 -2.70 10.63 11.58
CA PRO A 32 -2.27 11.20 12.87
C PRO A 32 -3.23 12.25 13.43
N ALA A 33 -3.74 13.13 12.56
CA ALA A 33 -4.71 14.17 12.96
C ALA A 33 -6.06 13.62 13.43
N ASP A 34 -6.38 12.37 13.08
CA ASP A 34 -7.62 11.69 13.44
C ASP A 34 -7.33 10.52 14.42
N ALA A 35 -6.14 10.49 15.02
CA ALA A 35 -5.68 9.38 15.86
C ALA A 35 -6.59 9.20 17.08
N GLY A 36 -7.12 8.00 17.24
CA GLY A 36 -8.05 7.66 18.33
C GLY A 36 -9.50 8.01 18.05
N GLU A 37 -9.84 8.63 16.91
CA GLU A 37 -11.22 8.75 16.47
C GLU A 37 -11.76 7.39 16.00
N GLU A 38 -12.96 7.04 16.48
CA GLU A 38 -13.70 5.88 16.01
C GLU A 38 -14.13 6.09 14.56
N VAL A 39 -13.98 5.07 13.73
CA VAL A 39 -14.49 5.06 12.36
C VAL A 39 -16.01 4.90 12.42
N LEU A 40 -16.72 5.97 12.09
CA LEU A 40 -18.18 6.00 12.05
C LEU A 40 -18.69 6.06 10.61
N PHE A 41 -19.85 5.45 10.39
CA PHE A 41 -20.49 5.37 9.09
C PHE A 41 -21.82 6.13 9.05
N LEU A 42 -22.17 6.63 7.88
CA LEU A 42 -23.53 7.09 7.60
C LEU A 42 -24.43 5.88 7.35
N ARG A 43 -25.49 5.74 8.17
CA ARG A 43 -26.43 4.62 8.08
C ARG A 43 -27.13 4.53 6.72
N SER A 44 -27.42 5.68 6.11
CA SER A 44 -28.09 5.72 4.79
C SER A 44 -27.19 5.24 3.65
N GLY A 45 -25.87 5.18 3.84
CA GLY A 45 -24.89 4.94 2.79
C GLY A 45 -24.91 5.98 1.66
N ARG A 46 -25.64 7.10 1.83
CA ARG A 46 -25.87 8.13 0.82
C ARG A 46 -25.29 9.48 1.26
N ARG A 47 -25.23 10.41 0.30
CA ARG A 47 -24.85 11.80 0.57
C ARG A 47 -25.75 12.37 1.67
N LEU A 48 -25.12 12.95 2.69
CA LEU A 48 -25.84 13.71 3.69
C LEU A 48 -26.34 14.99 3.03
N HIS A 49 -27.67 15.15 2.98
CA HIS A 49 -28.24 16.39 2.48
C HIS A 49 -27.98 17.53 3.47
N PRO A 50 -27.78 18.78 3.01
CA PRO A 50 -27.52 19.91 3.91
C PRO A 50 -28.57 20.08 5.01
N GLU A 51 -29.84 19.80 4.71
CA GLU A 51 -30.95 19.81 5.67
C GLU A 51 -30.89 18.70 6.74
N GLN A 52 -30.10 17.65 6.50
CA GLN A 52 -29.86 16.57 7.45
C GLN A 52 -28.64 16.85 8.35
N ALA A 53 -27.81 17.85 8.01
CA ALA A 53 -26.73 18.31 8.85
C ALA A 53 -27.24 19.34 9.85
N SER A 54 -26.98 19.16 11.14
CA SER A 54 -27.17 20.24 12.11
C SER A 54 -26.25 21.42 11.77
N GLN A 55 -26.62 22.62 12.24
CA GLN A 55 -25.73 23.77 12.17
C GLN A 55 -24.36 23.48 12.80
N LEU A 56 -24.32 22.69 13.88
CA LEU A 56 -23.07 22.25 14.50
C LEU A 56 -22.20 21.43 13.53
N ALA A 57 -22.81 20.56 12.71
CA ALA A 57 -22.06 19.81 11.70
C ALA A 57 -21.49 20.74 10.62
N GLN A 58 -22.24 21.76 10.19
CA GLN A 58 -21.78 22.73 9.20
C GLN A 58 -20.58 23.55 9.72
N GLU A 59 -20.58 23.86 11.01
CA GLU A 59 -19.53 24.66 11.64
C GLU A 59 -18.28 23.85 12.03
N ASN A 60 -18.43 22.55 12.30
CA ASN A 60 -17.37 21.72 12.88
C ASN A 60 -16.85 20.61 11.95
N CYS A 61 -17.62 20.21 10.94
CA CYS A 61 -17.27 19.09 10.06
C CYS A 61 -17.11 19.53 8.61
N ARG A 62 -16.27 18.79 7.88
CA ARG A 62 -16.06 18.97 6.46
C ARG A 62 -17.18 18.28 5.67
N LEU A 63 -18.32 18.97 5.54
CA LEU A 63 -19.52 18.41 4.90
C LEU A 63 -19.46 18.41 3.37
N GLU A 64 -18.73 19.34 2.77
CA GLU A 64 -18.63 19.36 1.32
C GLU A 64 -17.65 18.27 0.88
N HIS A 65 -18.14 17.48 -0.06
CA HIS A 65 -17.37 16.39 -0.62
C HIS A 65 -16.78 16.89 -1.94
N SER A 66 -15.47 16.79 -2.09
CA SER A 66 -14.77 16.97 -3.35
C SER A 66 -15.22 15.88 -4.33
N MET A 67 -16.27 16.14 -5.12
CA MET A 67 -16.84 15.30 -6.19
C MET A 67 -16.93 13.78 -5.92
N GLY A 68 -16.90 13.33 -4.67
CA GLY A 68 -16.70 11.92 -4.34
C GLY A 68 -17.12 11.55 -2.92
N ALA A 69 -16.83 10.32 -2.53
CA ALA A 69 -17.29 9.70 -1.29
C ALA A 69 -16.11 9.35 -0.40
N ASP A 70 -16.10 9.80 0.86
CA ASP A 70 -15.23 9.20 1.86
C ASP A 70 -15.70 7.76 2.10
N THR A 71 -14.95 6.80 1.58
CA THR A 71 -15.11 5.37 1.80
C THR A 71 -13.97 4.87 2.69
N PRO A 72 -14.21 3.88 3.58
CA PRO A 72 -13.12 3.26 4.29
C PRO A 72 -12.23 2.48 3.33
N ALA A 73 -10.93 2.66 3.45
CA ALA A 73 -9.95 1.79 2.82
C ALA A 73 -8.89 1.34 3.83
N ALA A 74 -8.21 0.24 3.54
CA ALA A 74 -6.96 -0.13 4.17
C ALA A 74 -5.86 -0.16 3.11
N VAL A 75 -4.69 0.35 3.48
CA VAL A 75 -3.47 0.19 2.68
C VAL A 75 -2.74 -1.04 3.18
N ILE A 76 -2.33 -1.91 2.26
CA ILE A 76 -1.42 -3.01 2.54
C ILE A 76 -0.10 -2.70 1.85
N ALA A 77 0.94 -2.47 2.65
CA ALA A 77 2.28 -2.24 2.17
C ALA A 77 3.25 -3.13 2.97
N HIS A 78 4.26 -3.68 2.30
CA HIS A 78 5.28 -4.53 2.92
C HIS A 78 4.70 -5.71 3.75
N GLY A 79 3.56 -6.26 3.31
CA GLY A 79 2.85 -7.34 4.01
C GLY A 79 2.09 -6.91 5.28
N VAL A 80 2.10 -5.62 5.61
CA VAL A 80 1.39 -5.04 6.75
C VAL A 80 0.11 -4.39 6.26
N ARG A 81 -1.02 -4.82 6.83
CA ARG A 81 -2.31 -4.15 6.65
C ARG A 81 -2.41 -3.02 7.67
N HIS A 82 -2.42 -1.80 7.18
CA HIS A 82 -2.69 -0.62 8.00
C HIS A 82 -4.19 -0.51 8.29
N ALA A 83 -4.57 0.25 9.33
CA ALA A 83 -5.96 0.44 9.71
C ALA A 83 -6.72 1.32 8.69
N VAL A 84 -7.84 1.94 9.09
CA VAL A 84 -8.73 2.62 8.14
C VAL A 84 -8.17 3.98 7.71
N VAL A 85 -7.99 4.17 6.41
CA VAL A 85 -7.76 5.48 5.78
C VAL A 85 -9.03 5.99 5.11
N ARG A 86 -9.18 7.30 5.01
CA ARG A 86 -10.27 7.93 4.26
C ARG A 86 -9.90 7.96 2.78
N ALA A 87 -10.59 7.14 1.99
CA ALA A 87 -10.41 7.14 0.54
C ALA A 87 -11.52 7.95 -0.14
N ASN A 88 -11.17 8.82 -1.08
CA ASN A 88 -12.11 9.46 -1.98
C ASN A 88 -12.16 8.71 -3.31
N MET A 89 -13.36 8.35 -3.75
CA MET A 89 -13.58 7.73 -5.06
C MET A 89 -13.74 8.79 -6.15
N ASN A 90 -12.94 8.71 -7.22
CA ASN A 90 -12.99 9.65 -8.33
C ASN A 90 -13.13 8.94 -9.69
N ILE A 91 -14.20 9.26 -10.43
CA ILE A 91 -14.41 8.73 -11.79
C ILE A 91 -13.36 9.22 -12.79
N ASN A 92 -12.64 10.30 -12.45
CA ASN A 92 -11.67 10.96 -13.31
C ASN A 92 -10.31 11.09 -12.59
N GLY A 93 -9.24 11.13 -13.38
CA GLY A 93 -7.89 11.40 -12.87
C GLY A 93 -7.14 10.14 -12.46
N VAL A 94 -6.19 10.32 -11.54
CA VAL A 94 -5.22 9.30 -11.13
C VAL A 94 -5.37 8.95 -9.65
N THR A 95 -4.94 7.75 -9.30
CA THR A 95 -4.83 7.30 -7.91
C THR A 95 -3.64 7.98 -7.26
N TYR A 96 -3.87 8.63 -6.12
CA TYR A 96 -2.83 9.34 -5.38
C TYR A 96 -3.09 9.27 -3.88
N MET A 97 -2.06 9.57 -3.09
CA MET A 97 -2.19 9.78 -1.64
C MET A 97 -1.48 11.06 -1.21
N SER A 98 -1.88 11.59 -0.06
CA SER A 98 -1.16 12.71 0.54
C SER A 98 0.22 12.27 1.00
N ARG A 99 1.18 13.19 0.96
CA ARG A 99 2.51 12.98 1.52
C ARG A 99 2.45 12.64 3.00
N GLU A 100 1.57 13.30 3.75
CA GLU A 100 1.37 13.03 5.18
C GLU A 100 0.97 11.57 5.43
N LEU A 101 0.06 11.01 4.62
CA LEU A 101 -0.29 9.60 4.74
C LEU A 101 0.89 8.70 4.36
N ALA A 102 1.59 8.99 3.26
CA ALA A 102 2.74 8.19 2.83
C ALA A 102 3.85 8.14 3.89
N ASP A 103 4.21 9.31 4.45
CA ASP A 103 5.21 9.44 5.52
C ASP A 103 4.78 8.68 6.77
N HIS A 104 3.51 8.82 7.18
CA HIS A 104 2.98 8.12 8.34
C HIS A 104 3.00 6.60 8.18
N LEU A 105 2.70 6.11 6.98
CA LEU A 105 2.76 4.69 6.65
C LEU A 105 4.20 4.18 6.42
N GLY A 106 5.20 5.05 6.41
CA GLY A 106 6.59 4.70 6.15
C GLY A 106 6.85 4.29 4.70
N LEU A 107 6.07 4.80 3.75
CA LEU A 107 6.17 4.46 2.34
C LEU A 107 7.23 5.33 1.65
N ALA A 108 8.15 4.69 0.92
CA ALA A 108 9.13 5.39 0.10
C ALA A 108 8.48 5.96 -1.16
N TYR A 109 8.79 7.21 -1.49
CA TYR A 109 8.40 7.86 -2.74
C TYR A 109 9.55 8.67 -3.34
N GLN A 110 9.53 8.81 -4.67
CA GLN A 110 10.50 9.60 -5.42
C GLN A 110 9.82 10.81 -6.05
N VAL A 111 10.46 11.99 -5.97
CA VAL A 111 10.02 13.18 -6.70
C VAL A 111 10.27 12.94 -8.19
N LEU A 112 9.26 13.22 -9.01
CA LEU A 112 9.36 13.12 -10.47
C LEU A 112 9.96 14.40 -11.04
N GLY A 113 10.83 14.26 -12.04
CA GLY A 113 11.57 15.36 -12.67
C GLY A 113 10.80 16.12 -13.75
N GLY A 114 9.68 15.59 -14.24
CA GLY A 114 8.83 16.28 -15.22
C GLY A 114 8.11 17.52 -14.68
N ASN A 115 7.24 18.10 -15.50
CA ASN A 115 6.48 19.33 -15.18
C ASN A 115 5.44 19.22 -14.05
N GLY A 116 5.34 18.08 -13.37
CA GLY A 116 4.52 17.88 -12.18
C GLY A 116 3.03 17.65 -12.46
N MET A 117 2.19 18.05 -11.51
CA MET A 117 0.74 18.08 -11.67
C MET A 117 0.23 19.46 -12.07
N GLN A 118 -0.77 19.47 -12.94
CA GLN A 118 -1.48 20.64 -13.41
C GLN A 118 -2.88 20.63 -12.76
N PRO A 119 -3.09 21.42 -11.69
CA PRO A 119 -4.44 21.60 -11.15
C PRO A 119 -5.32 22.33 -12.16
N LEU A 120 -6.63 22.15 -12.08
CA LEU A 120 -7.58 22.88 -12.94
C LEU A 120 -7.47 24.40 -12.73
N VAL A 121 -7.09 24.81 -11.52
CA VAL A 121 -6.87 26.20 -11.12
C VAL A 121 -5.59 26.26 -10.28
N GLY A 122 -4.68 27.17 -10.63
CA GLY A 122 -3.42 27.40 -9.92
C GLY A 122 -2.19 27.04 -10.74
N ASP A 123 -1.03 27.18 -10.12
CA ASP A 123 0.26 26.89 -10.74
C ASP A 123 0.57 25.39 -10.72
N PRO A 124 1.35 24.88 -11.70
CA PRO A 124 1.88 23.53 -11.65
C PRO A 124 2.62 23.23 -10.35
N GLN A 125 2.45 22.03 -9.82
CA GLN A 125 3.07 21.61 -8.57
C GLN A 125 3.92 20.36 -8.77
N THR A 126 5.04 20.29 -8.06
CA THR A 126 5.88 19.08 -8.02
C THR A 126 5.06 17.92 -7.45
N ILE A 127 5.21 16.74 -8.06
CA ILE A 127 4.54 15.52 -7.62
C ILE A 127 5.57 14.39 -7.51
N ALA A 128 5.30 13.45 -6.62
CA ALA A 128 6.10 12.25 -6.45
C ALA A 128 5.32 11.00 -6.84
N ALA A 129 5.99 9.85 -6.91
CA ALA A 129 5.36 8.54 -7.05
C ALA A 129 5.92 7.56 -6.03
N LEU A 130 5.07 6.65 -5.52
CA LEU A 130 5.52 5.57 -4.64
C LEU A 130 6.56 4.69 -5.33
N VAL A 131 7.63 4.38 -4.60
CA VAL A 131 8.73 3.50 -5.06
C VAL A 131 8.25 2.06 -5.13
N ASP A 132 7.43 1.61 -4.19
CA ASP A 132 6.88 0.26 -4.18
C ASP A 132 5.38 0.24 -4.46
N PRO A 133 4.87 -0.83 -5.11
CA PRO A 133 3.43 -1.01 -5.25
C PRO A 133 2.80 -1.32 -3.88
N ILE A 134 1.56 -0.89 -3.72
CA ILE A 134 0.75 -1.18 -2.53
C ILE A 134 -0.52 -1.91 -2.94
N GLN A 135 -1.18 -2.58 -2.01
CA GLN A 135 -2.57 -2.98 -2.19
C GLN A 135 -3.48 -2.02 -1.47
N ILE A 136 -4.63 -1.75 -2.08
CA ILE A 136 -5.69 -0.93 -1.52
C ILE A 136 -6.91 -1.82 -1.37
N GLN A 137 -7.36 -2.00 -0.14
CA GLN A 137 -8.58 -2.71 0.18
C GLN A 137 -9.70 -1.71 0.48
N LEU A 138 -10.77 -1.73 -0.29
CA LEU A 138 -12.00 -1.05 0.10
C LEU A 138 -12.72 -1.91 1.13
N LEU A 139 -13.26 -1.30 2.18
CA LEU A 139 -13.78 -2.04 3.32
C LEU A 139 -15.31 -1.94 3.43
N ASN A 140 -15.93 -2.95 4.03
CA ASN A 140 -17.32 -2.90 4.48
C ASN A 140 -17.42 -2.22 5.87
N THR A 141 -18.63 -2.12 6.41
CA THR A 141 -18.89 -1.52 7.73
C THR A 141 -18.33 -2.31 8.90
N ASP A 142 -17.97 -3.58 8.70
CA ASP A 142 -17.32 -4.43 9.70
C ASP A 142 -15.79 -4.41 9.58
N GLY A 143 -15.25 -3.63 8.64
CA GLY A 143 -13.81 -3.53 8.38
C GLY A 143 -13.24 -4.70 7.55
N GLY A 144 -14.08 -5.59 7.04
CA GLY A 144 -13.72 -6.65 6.10
C GLY A 144 -13.56 -6.14 4.66
N PRO A 145 -12.79 -6.83 3.79
CA PRO A 145 -12.54 -6.38 2.42
C PRO A 145 -13.77 -6.57 1.51
N LEU A 146 -14.14 -5.52 0.78
CA LEU A 146 -15.11 -5.56 -0.32
C LEU A 146 -14.42 -5.80 -1.66
N ALA A 147 -13.30 -5.10 -1.89
CA ALA A 147 -12.50 -5.20 -3.10
C ALA A 147 -11.04 -4.93 -2.75
N THR A 148 -10.13 -5.64 -3.42
CA THR A 148 -8.69 -5.44 -3.25
C THR A 148 -8.09 -5.12 -4.62
N PHE A 149 -7.34 -4.03 -4.68
CA PHE A 149 -6.65 -3.58 -5.88
C PHE A 149 -5.15 -3.57 -5.61
N THR A 150 -4.35 -3.98 -6.59
CA THR A 150 -2.90 -3.75 -6.55
C THR A 150 -2.62 -2.46 -7.31
N ALA A 151 -2.17 -1.44 -6.60
CA ALA A 151 -1.85 -0.14 -7.17
C ALA A 151 -0.34 -0.10 -7.49
N TYR A 152 -0.03 -0.30 -8.77
CA TYR A 152 1.34 -0.27 -9.28
C TYR A 152 1.88 1.15 -9.46
N LEU A 153 0.97 2.09 -9.71
CA LEU A 153 1.25 3.52 -9.79
C LEU A 153 0.36 4.24 -8.80
N VAL A 154 0.98 4.94 -7.85
CA VAL A 154 0.30 5.84 -6.93
C VAL A 154 1.13 7.11 -6.86
N PHE A 155 0.49 8.23 -7.18
CA PHE A 155 1.14 9.52 -7.02
C PHE A 155 1.11 9.97 -5.56
N VAL A 156 2.09 10.78 -5.16
CA VAL A 156 2.17 11.38 -3.84
C VAL A 156 2.18 12.89 -4.00
N THR A 157 1.17 13.54 -3.42
CA THR A 157 0.96 14.99 -3.53
C THR A 157 1.26 15.66 -2.18
N ALA A 158 1.71 16.92 -2.23
CA ALA A 158 1.77 17.75 -1.03
C ALA A 158 0.37 18.26 -0.61
N ASP A 159 -0.63 18.09 -1.48
CA ASP A 159 -2.01 18.43 -1.19
C ASP A 159 -2.59 17.44 -0.16
N ALA A 160 -2.99 17.98 1.00
CA ALA A 160 -3.55 17.23 2.12
C ALA A 160 -5.10 17.20 2.10
N HIS A 161 -5.75 17.65 1.04
CA HIS A 161 -7.21 17.66 0.98
C HIS A 161 -7.82 16.26 0.96
N VAL A 162 -7.08 15.22 0.59
CA VAL A 162 -7.55 13.82 0.65
C VAL A 162 -6.39 12.94 1.09
N ASP A 163 -6.62 12.03 2.04
CA ASP A 163 -5.59 11.08 2.47
C ASP A 163 -5.23 10.11 1.33
N LEU A 164 -6.25 9.52 0.69
CA LEU A 164 -6.13 8.64 -0.46
C LEU A 164 -7.23 8.93 -1.49
N GLN A 165 -6.89 9.11 -2.75
CA GLN A 165 -7.84 9.07 -3.86
C GLN A 165 -7.68 7.76 -4.62
N VAL A 166 -8.79 7.05 -4.81
CA VAL A 166 -8.87 5.89 -5.71
C VAL A 166 -9.61 6.32 -6.97
N ALA A 167 -8.92 6.26 -8.10
CA ALA A 167 -9.46 6.75 -9.37
C ALA A 167 -9.61 5.65 -10.42
N ALA A 168 -10.14 6.04 -11.58
CA ALA A 168 -10.44 5.14 -12.70
C ALA A 168 -9.20 4.43 -13.27
N ASP A 169 -7.99 4.93 -13.03
CA ASP A 169 -6.73 4.25 -13.37
C ASP A 169 -6.54 2.93 -12.60
N LEU A 170 -7.13 2.83 -11.40
CA LEU A 170 -7.05 1.62 -10.57
C LEU A 170 -8.30 0.74 -10.70
N CYS A 171 -9.49 1.32 -10.70
CA CYS A 171 -10.76 0.56 -10.68
C CYS A 171 -11.47 0.47 -12.03
N GLY A 172 -11.00 1.17 -13.06
CA GLY A 172 -11.70 1.32 -14.35
C GLY A 172 -12.83 2.36 -14.30
N THR A 173 -13.11 2.99 -15.44
CA THR A 173 -14.13 4.04 -15.62
C THR A 173 -15.57 3.55 -15.42
N HIS A 174 -15.82 2.25 -15.64
CA HIS A 174 -17.15 1.64 -15.51
C HIS A 174 -17.52 1.24 -14.08
N SER A 175 -16.60 1.40 -13.13
CA SER A 175 -16.78 0.88 -11.78
C SER A 175 -17.41 1.88 -10.82
N ILE A 176 -17.28 3.20 -11.03
CA ILE A 176 -17.79 4.20 -10.08
C ILE A 176 -19.13 4.77 -10.55
N GLY A 177 -20.22 4.26 -9.96
CA GLY A 177 -21.60 4.64 -10.32
C GLY A 177 -22.00 6.01 -9.79
N GLY A 178 -22.30 6.95 -10.70
CA GLY A 178 -22.79 8.28 -10.38
C GLY A 178 -24.13 8.23 -9.64
N GLY A 179 -24.11 8.56 -8.35
CA GLY A 179 -25.31 8.71 -7.51
C GLY A 179 -25.36 7.80 -6.28
N VAL A 180 -24.73 6.62 -6.32
CA VAL A 180 -24.72 5.65 -5.19
C VAL A 180 -23.29 5.24 -4.77
N TRP A 181 -22.25 5.75 -5.43
CA TRP A 181 -20.84 5.43 -5.14
C TRP A 181 -20.65 3.92 -4.96
N SER A 182 -20.99 3.19 -6.01
CA SER A 182 -20.69 1.77 -6.10
C SER A 182 -19.30 1.56 -6.69
N ILE A 183 -18.75 0.37 -6.49
CA ILE A 183 -17.60 -0.13 -7.24
C ILE A 183 -17.98 -1.41 -8.01
N GLY A 184 -17.54 -1.51 -9.26
CA GLY A 184 -17.56 -2.77 -10.01
C GLY A 184 -16.51 -3.72 -9.45
N LEU A 185 -16.92 -4.92 -9.01
CA LEU A 185 -15.98 -5.92 -8.55
C LEU A 185 -15.16 -6.48 -9.74
N PRO A 186 -13.82 -6.64 -9.60
CA PRO A 186 -12.95 -7.10 -10.69
C PRO A 186 -13.41 -8.42 -11.33
N ASP A 187 -13.90 -9.36 -10.53
CA ASP A 187 -14.14 -10.74 -10.98
C ASP A 187 -15.57 -10.97 -11.51
N SER A 188 -16.52 -10.13 -11.12
CA SER A 188 -17.94 -10.35 -11.42
C SER A 188 -18.60 -9.21 -12.19
N GLY A 189 -17.96 -8.03 -12.25
CA GLY A 189 -18.57 -6.81 -12.78
C GLY A 189 -19.78 -6.33 -11.96
N ALA A 190 -20.11 -6.99 -10.85
CA ALA A 190 -21.22 -6.60 -10.00
C ALA A 190 -20.91 -5.25 -9.34
N LEU A 191 -21.87 -4.32 -9.40
CA LEU A 191 -21.77 -3.03 -8.71
C LEU A 191 -22.14 -3.22 -7.24
N VAL A 192 -21.16 -3.02 -6.36
CA VAL A 192 -21.35 -3.09 -4.90
C VAL A 192 -21.34 -1.68 -4.33
N PRO A 193 -22.36 -1.27 -3.56
CA PRO A 193 -22.36 0.04 -2.91
C PRO A 193 -21.24 0.12 -1.88
N LEU A 194 -20.50 1.22 -1.88
CA LEU A 194 -19.46 1.47 -0.88
C LEU A 194 -20.07 2.11 0.37
N PRO A 195 -19.68 1.67 1.57
CA PRO A 195 -20.09 2.34 2.79
C PRO A 195 -19.50 3.74 2.86
N ARG A 196 -20.27 4.66 3.45
CA ARG A 196 -19.88 6.07 3.58
C ARG A 196 -19.41 6.33 4.98
N LEU A 197 -18.22 6.88 5.11
CA LEU A 197 -17.72 7.40 6.37
C LEU A 197 -18.49 8.67 6.75
N LEU A 198 -18.62 8.88 8.05
CA LEU A 198 -19.08 10.14 8.60
C LEU A 198 -18.08 11.25 8.21
N PRO A 199 -18.54 12.46 7.85
CA PRO A 199 -17.64 13.58 7.58
C PRO A 199 -16.69 13.82 8.75
N ARG A 200 -15.39 13.98 8.45
CA ARG A 200 -14.40 14.29 9.48
C ARG A 200 -14.55 15.72 9.99
N ARG A 201 -13.97 15.98 11.16
CA ARG A 201 -13.85 17.34 11.70
C ARG A 201 -12.85 18.16 10.89
N TRP A 202 -13.03 19.48 10.92
CA TRP A 202 -12.01 20.40 10.43
C TRP A 202 -10.75 20.29 11.29
N ARG A 203 -9.58 20.18 10.66
CA ARG A 203 -8.30 20.18 11.36
C ARG A 203 -7.94 21.62 11.76
N ALA A 204 -7.17 21.78 12.84
CA ALA A 204 -6.72 23.10 13.26
C ALA A 204 -5.85 23.75 12.16
N GLY A 205 -6.15 24.98 11.78
CA GLY A 205 -5.44 25.70 10.72
C GLY A 205 -5.78 25.23 9.29
N GLU A 206 -6.65 24.23 9.12
CA GLU A 206 -7.13 23.83 7.81
C GLU A 206 -7.98 24.95 7.20
N PRO A 207 -7.72 25.35 5.94
CA PRO A 207 -8.56 26.30 5.25
C PRO A 207 -9.98 25.74 5.09
N ARG A 208 -10.98 26.50 5.54
CA ARG A 208 -12.41 26.13 5.43
C ARG A 208 -13.00 26.44 4.05
N PHE A 209 -12.17 26.44 3.02
CA PHE A 209 -12.62 26.48 1.63
C PHE A 209 -12.11 25.20 0.98
N LEU A 210 -13.02 24.46 0.33
CA LEU A 210 -12.62 23.28 -0.40
C LEU A 210 -12.27 23.64 -1.83
N PRO A 211 -11.20 23.08 -2.40
CA PRO A 211 -11.02 23.15 -3.84
C PRO A 211 -12.26 22.54 -4.49
N PHE A 212 -12.81 23.25 -5.48
CA PHE A 212 -13.95 22.81 -6.29
C PHE A 212 -13.74 21.42 -6.92
N THR A 213 -12.48 20.99 -7.04
CA THR A 213 -12.07 19.70 -7.59
C THR A 213 -10.78 19.23 -6.93
N THR A 214 -10.76 17.97 -6.46
CA THR A 214 -9.53 17.24 -6.10
C THR A 214 -8.92 16.51 -7.29
N THR A 215 -9.56 16.60 -8.46
CA THR A 215 -9.02 16.09 -9.73
C THR A 215 -7.97 17.05 -10.25
N PHE A 216 -6.76 16.53 -10.48
CA PHE A 216 -5.69 17.19 -11.21
C PHE A 216 -5.28 16.30 -12.40
N VAL A 217 -4.59 16.91 -13.36
CA VAL A 217 -3.96 16.20 -14.47
C VAL A 217 -2.46 16.10 -14.18
N VAL A 218 -1.85 14.96 -14.47
CA VAL A 218 -0.39 14.83 -14.42
C VAL A 218 0.17 15.24 -15.78
N ALA A 219 1.16 16.12 -15.80
CA ALA A 219 1.80 16.52 -17.05
C ALA A 219 2.36 15.28 -17.78
N GLN A 220 2.27 15.28 -19.11
CA GLN A 220 2.53 14.08 -19.92
C GLN A 220 3.94 13.51 -19.72
N ASP A 221 4.94 14.39 -19.59
CA ASP A 221 6.34 14.02 -19.33
C ASP A 221 6.51 13.38 -17.94
N THR A 222 5.84 13.93 -16.94
CA THR A 222 5.80 13.44 -15.55
C THR A 222 5.12 12.09 -15.47
N TYR A 223 4.01 11.94 -16.19
CA TYR A 223 3.29 10.67 -16.29
C TYR A 223 4.14 9.61 -16.99
N ALA A 224 4.81 9.96 -18.10
CA ALA A 224 5.71 9.05 -18.80
C ALA A 224 6.89 8.58 -17.92
N GLU A 225 7.47 9.49 -17.13
CA GLU A 225 8.49 9.16 -16.13
C GLU A 225 7.95 8.19 -15.06
N ALA A 226 6.75 8.44 -14.55
CA ALA A 226 6.11 7.57 -13.57
C ALA A 226 5.84 6.16 -14.14
N VAL A 227 5.37 6.08 -15.38
CA VAL A 227 5.15 4.80 -16.09
C VAL A 227 6.48 4.07 -16.31
N ALA A 228 7.55 4.78 -16.66
CA ALA A 228 8.89 4.19 -16.79
C ALA A 228 9.37 3.59 -15.47
N LEU A 229 9.10 4.25 -14.34
CA LEU A 229 9.40 3.70 -13.01
C LEU A 229 8.64 2.39 -12.76
N VAL A 230 7.35 2.32 -13.09
CA VAL A 230 6.56 1.07 -12.97
C VAL A 230 7.11 -0.03 -13.88
N ALA A 231 7.40 0.31 -15.14
CA ALA A 231 7.91 -0.62 -16.13
C ALA A 231 9.27 -1.21 -15.71
N ALA A 232 10.18 -0.38 -15.18
CA ALA A 232 11.47 -0.84 -14.68
C ALA A 232 11.32 -1.86 -13.54
N ARG A 233 10.42 -1.61 -12.59
CA ARG A 233 10.12 -2.53 -11.47
C ARG A 233 9.56 -3.86 -11.98
N ALA A 234 8.59 -3.80 -12.89
CA ALA A 234 7.99 -4.98 -13.48
C ALA A 234 9.01 -5.80 -14.29
N ALA A 235 9.90 -5.13 -15.03
CA ALA A 235 10.97 -5.77 -15.79
C ALA A 235 11.94 -6.55 -14.90
N VAL A 236 12.32 -5.99 -13.74
CA VAL A 236 13.18 -6.69 -12.76
C VAL A 236 12.49 -7.96 -12.27
N ARG A 237 11.21 -7.89 -11.89
CA ARG A 237 10.45 -9.07 -11.43
C ARG A 237 10.32 -10.13 -12.52
N ALA A 238 10.01 -9.72 -13.75
CA ALA A 238 9.91 -10.62 -14.89
C ALA A 238 11.25 -11.30 -15.21
N ARG A 239 12.36 -10.56 -15.12
CA ARG A 239 13.71 -11.12 -15.29
C ARG A 239 13.99 -12.21 -14.25
N LEU A 240 13.71 -11.94 -12.97
CA LEU A 240 13.93 -12.89 -11.88
C LEU A 240 13.07 -14.15 -12.05
N ALA A 241 11.79 -13.99 -12.35
CA ALA A 241 10.87 -15.10 -12.56
C ALA A 241 11.26 -15.97 -13.77
N ALA A 242 11.61 -15.34 -14.90
CA ALA A 242 12.06 -16.05 -16.09
C ALA A 242 13.40 -16.77 -15.86
N ALA A 243 14.35 -16.14 -15.16
CA ALA A 243 15.60 -16.79 -14.79
C ALA A 243 15.38 -18.03 -13.90
N ALA A 244 14.49 -17.93 -12.91
CA ALA A 244 14.12 -19.06 -12.05
C ALA A 244 13.45 -20.20 -12.85
N ALA A 245 12.71 -19.87 -13.91
CA ALA A 245 12.07 -20.83 -14.80
C ALA A 245 13.01 -21.38 -15.91
N GLY A 246 14.28 -20.98 -15.95
CA GLY A 246 15.22 -21.36 -17.02
C GLY A 246 14.87 -20.77 -18.39
N GLN A 247 14.12 -19.67 -18.41
CA GLN A 247 13.68 -18.94 -19.61
C GLN A 247 14.59 -17.75 -19.92
N ASN A 248 14.40 -17.13 -21.09
CA ASN A 248 15.15 -15.95 -21.48
C ASN A 248 14.71 -14.73 -20.64
N ALA A 249 15.55 -14.37 -19.66
CA ALA A 249 15.26 -13.35 -18.68
C ALA A 249 15.18 -11.92 -19.28
N ASP A 250 15.98 -11.61 -20.29
CA ASP A 250 15.99 -10.29 -20.93
C ASP A 250 14.82 -10.11 -21.89
N ALA A 251 14.43 -11.17 -22.61
CA ALA A 251 13.22 -11.15 -23.42
C ALA A 251 11.97 -10.94 -22.55
N ALA A 252 11.85 -11.67 -21.43
CA ALA A 252 10.73 -11.51 -20.50
C ALA A 252 10.66 -10.10 -19.90
N ALA A 253 11.81 -9.50 -19.57
CA ALA A 253 11.89 -8.13 -19.10
C ALA A 253 11.42 -7.13 -20.17
N ALA A 254 11.90 -7.26 -21.42
CA ALA A 254 11.52 -6.37 -22.52
C ALA A 254 10.03 -6.46 -22.87
N ASP A 255 9.48 -7.68 -22.92
CA ASP A 255 8.06 -7.91 -23.17
C ASP A 255 7.19 -7.29 -22.07
N THR A 256 7.63 -7.39 -20.81
CA THR A 256 6.94 -6.79 -19.66
C THR A 256 6.97 -5.27 -19.72
N VAL A 257 8.09 -4.64 -20.08
CA VAL A 257 8.17 -3.19 -20.27
C VAL A 257 7.18 -2.74 -21.34
N ALA A 258 7.17 -3.41 -22.50
CA ALA A 258 6.27 -3.08 -23.59
C ALA A 258 4.79 -3.22 -23.19
N ALA A 259 4.46 -4.23 -22.39
CA ALA A 259 3.11 -4.45 -21.88
C ALA A 259 2.66 -3.35 -20.90
N VAL A 260 3.52 -2.99 -19.92
CA VAL A 260 3.22 -1.93 -18.93
C VAL A 260 3.05 -0.58 -19.61
N VAL A 261 3.94 -0.21 -20.53
CA VAL A 261 3.84 1.05 -21.28
C VAL A 261 2.56 1.09 -22.09
N ARG A 262 2.21 0.00 -22.78
CA ARG A 262 0.95 -0.08 -23.54
C ARG A 262 -0.26 0.14 -22.65
N PHE A 263 -0.35 -0.58 -21.53
CA PHE A 263 -1.45 -0.48 -20.58
C PHE A 263 -1.71 0.98 -20.13
N TYR A 264 -0.66 1.67 -19.68
CA TYR A 264 -0.80 3.03 -19.16
C TYR A 264 -0.96 4.11 -20.23
N MET A 265 -0.52 3.86 -21.47
CA MET A 265 -0.57 4.86 -22.56
C MET A 265 -1.83 4.74 -23.44
N THR A 266 -2.38 3.54 -23.62
CA THR A 266 -3.56 3.34 -24.48
C THR A 266 -4.87 3.28 -23.69
N GLY A 267 -4.82 3.15 -22.36
CA GLY A 267 -6.01 3.01 -21.53
C GLY A 267 -6.83 1.74 -21.86
N ASP A 268 -6.21 0.77 -22.52
CA ASP A 268 -6.87 -0.48 -22.93
C ASP A 268 -6.98 -1.41 -21.73
N LEU A 269 -8.00 -1.16 -20.92
CA LEU A 269 -8.38 -1.99 -19.77
C LEU A 269 -8.87 -3.38 -20.19
N ALA A 270 -9.27 -3.58 -21.46
CA ALA A 270 -9.73 -4.86 -21.98
C ALA A 270 -8.58 -5.85 -22.22
N HIS A 271 -7.33 -5.35 -22.22
CA HIS A 271 -6.10 -6.14 -22.33
C HIS A 271 -5.17 -5.84 -21.16
N LEU A 272 -5.67 -5.90 -19.91
CA LEU A 272 -4.81 -6.30 -18.80
C LEU A 272 -4.17 -7.62 -19.25
N PRO A 273 -2.86 -7.65 -19.58
CA PRO A 273 -2.28 -8.91 -19.96
C PRO A 273 -2.40 -9.82 -18.75
N PRO A 274 -2.46 -11.15 -18.95
CA PRO A 274 -2.24 -12.10 -17.88
C PRO A 274 -0.89 -11.86 -17.15
N ILE A 275 -0.06 -10.90 -17.54
CA ILE A 275 1.19 -10.46 -16.86
C ILE A 275 0.94 -9.83 -15.49
N LEU A 276 -0.10 -8.98 -15.30
CA LEU A 276 -0.40 -8.46 -13.95
C LEU A 276 -1.08 -9.53 -13.08
N GLU A 277 -1.80 -10.45 -13.73
CA GLU A 277 -2.30 -11.68 -13.12
C GLU A 277 -1.19 -12.69 -12.86
N ILE A 278 -0.10 -12.73 -13.62
CA ILE A 278 1.10 -13.55 -13.38
C ILE A 278 1.88 -12.93 -12.22
N LEU A 279 1.96 -11.60 -12.10
CA LEU A 279 2.51 -10.94 -10.92
C LEU A 279 1.64 -11.15 -9.66
N HIS A 280 0.33 -11.35 -9.81
CA HIS A 280 -0.62 -11.62 -8.72
C HIS A 280 -0.71 -13.12 -8.37
N GLN A 281 -0.76 -13.99 -9.37
CA GLN A 281 -0.85 -15.45 -9.26
C GLN A 281 0.51 -16.09 -9.02
N GLN A 282 1.65 -15.51 -9.40
CA GLN A 282 2.96 -16.01 -8.92
C GLN A 282 3.24 -15.63 -7.45
N GLY A 283 2.31 -14.91 -6.81
CA GLY A 283 2.13 -14.84 -5.37
C GLY A 283 1.01 -15.77 -4.86
N VAL A 284 0.85 -16.98 -5.41
CA VAL A 284 -0.23 -17.92 -5.04
C VAL A 284 -0.28 -18.12 -3.51
N ALA A 285 -1.45 -17.84 -2.94
CA ALA A 285 -1.97 -18.42 -1.71
C ALA A 285 -1.12 -18.28 -0.43
N GLY A 286 -1.41 -17.22 0.34
CA GLY A 286 -1.45 -17.32 1.80
C GLY A 286 -0.10 -17.48 2.50
N ALA A 287 0.76 -16.47 2.43
CA ALA A 287 1.73 -16.23 3.49
C ALA A 287 1.98 -14.72 3.60
N ALA A 288 1.38 -14.10 4.61
CA ALA A 288 1.76 -12.77 5.06
C ALA A 288 3.10 -12.87 5.80
N PHE A 289 4.17 -12.25 5.30
CA PHE A 289 5.37 -11.99 6.09
C PHE A 289 5.93 -10.59 5.79
N PRO A 290 6.46 -9.90 6.81
CA PRO A 290 6.89 -8.51 6.72
C PRO A 290 8.30 -8.40 6.13
N VAL A 291 8.56 -7.36 5.35
CA VAL A 291 9.93 -6.96 4.97
C VAL A 291 10.26 -5.64 5.66
N LEU A 292 11.29 -5.66 6.50
CA LEU A 292 11.84 -4.48 7.16
C LEU A 292 12.96 -3.85 6.31
N GLY A 293 12.92 -2.53 6.22
CA GLY A 293 13.97 -1.69 5.66
C GLY A 293 15.25 -1.65 6.50
N GLN A 294 16.25 -1.00 5.91
CA GLN A 294 17.65 -0.90 6.33
C GLN A 294 17.85 -0.54 7.82
N GLY A 295 18.70 -1.31 8.49
CA GLY A 295 19.12 -1.10 9.90
C GLY A 295 19.56 -2.40 10.57
N ALA A 296 20.40 -3.20 9.92
CA ALA A 296 20.72 -4.58 10.35
C ALA A 296 21.38 -4.69 11.74
N ALA A 297 22.16 -3.69 12.14
CA ALA A 297 22.91 -3.73 13.39
C ALA A 297 22.03 -3.38 14.61
N ASP A 298 21.09 -2.44 14.48
CA ASP A 298 20.22 -2.00 15.58
C ASP A 298 18.95 -2.86 15.73
N ALA A 299 18.51 -3.55 14.67
CA ALA A 299 17.31 -4.39 14.68
C ALA A 299 17.42 -5.64 15.59
N ALA A 300 18.64 -6.11 15.87
CA ALA A 300 18.87 -7.27 16.75
C ALA A 300 18.75 -6.95 18.24
N ALA A 301 18.84 -5.67 18.63
CA ALA A 301 19.00 -5.23 20.03
C ALA A 301 17.77 -5.50 20.92
N GLY A 302 16.60 -5.82 20.34
CA GLY A 302 15.36 -6.11 21.07
C GLY A 302 14.80 -7.52 20.87
N LEU A 303 15.44 -8.37 20.06
CA LEU A 303 14.93 -9.70 19.74
C LEU A 303 15.48 -10.75 20.73
N PRO A 304 14.68 -11.75 21.17
CA PRO A 304 15.20 -12.84 21.99
C PRO A 304 16.32 -13.59 21.25
N PRO A 305 17.34 -14.11 21.96
CA PRO A 305 18.39 -14.90 21.33
C PRO A 305 17.81 -16.19 20.73
N LEU A 306 18.49 -16.75 19.73
CA LEU A 306 18.11 -18.04 19.18
C LEU A 306 18.21 -19.14 20.26
N PRO A 307 17.29 -20.12 20.28
CA PRO A 307 17.42 -21.28 21.13
C PRO A 307 18.71 -22.08 20.80
N PRO A 308 19.33 -22.77 21.76
CA PRO A 308 20.61 -23.48 21.55
C PRO A 308 20.59 -24.55 20.45
N SER A 309 19.39 -25.03 20.07
CA SER A 309 19.18 -25.98 18.99
C SER A 309 19.34 -25.38 17.60
N LEU A 310 19.32 -24.06 17.48
CA LEU A 310 19.49 -23.32 16.23
C LEU A 310 20.84 -22.60 16.26
N ARG A 311 21.68 -22.89 15.28
CA ARG A 311 23.00 -22.27 15.17
C ARG A 311 23.02 -21.31 13.98
N PRO A 312 23.34 -20.02 14.20
CA PRO A 312 23.66 -19.13 13.10
C PRO A 312 24.96 -19.61 12.45
N ALA A 313 25.00 -19.57 11.12
CA ALA A 313 26.13 -19.96 10.29
C ALA A 313 26.21 -19.03 9.08
N ARG A 314 27.35 -19.00 8.39
CA ARG A 314 27.43 -18.30 7.09
C ARG A 314 26.80 -19.18 6.01
N TRP A 315 26.23 -18.57 4.97
CA TRP A 315 25.64 -19.34 3.88
C TRP A 315 26.62 -20.32 3.23
N ALA A 316 27.89 -19.94 3.06
CA ALA A 316 28.91 -20.84 2.52
C ALA A 316 29.08 -22.12 3.36
N GLU A 317 28.89 -22.05 4.67
CA GLU A 317 28.99 -23.19 5.59
C GLU A 317 27.75 -24.10 5.47
N VAL A 318 26.56 -23.50 5.33
CA VAL A 318 25.31 -24.24 5.08
C VAL A 318 25.37 -24.91 3.71
N ALA A 319 25.75 -24.17 2.66
CA ALA A 319 25.88 -24.68 1.29
C ALA A 319 26.91 -25.81 1.16
N ALA A 320 27.95 -25.83 2.00
CA ALA A 320 28.93 -26.92 2.00
C ALA A 320 28.38 -28.24 2.59
N THR A 321 27.33 -28.18 3.40
CA THR A 321 26.77 -29.33 4.13
C THR A 321 25.38 -29.74 3.65
N HIS A 322 24.67 -28.82 2.99
CA HIS A 322 23.33 -29.01 2.46
C HIS A 322 23.14 -28.12 1.22
N VAL A 323 22.85 -28.73 0.06
CA VAL A 323 22.55 -27.98 -1.18
C VAL A 323 21.13 -28.33 -1.62
N PRO A 324 20.07 -27.72 -1.06
CA PRO A 324 18.79 -27.75 -1.72
C PRO A 324 18.91 -26.93 -3.01
N PRO A 325 18.55 -27.47 -4.19
CA PRO A 325 18.27 -26.62 -5.33
C PRO A 325 17.11 -25.71 -4.90
N HIS A 326 17.23 -24.40 -5.12
CA HIS A 326 16.20 -23.37 -4.88
C HIS A 326 16.20 -22.61 -3.53
N ASP A 327 17.14 -22.86 -2.60
CA ASP A 327 17.19 -22.16 -1.30
C ASP A 327 18.20 -20.98 -1.25
N THR A 328 18.40 -20.22 -2.33
CA THR A 328 19.35 -19.07 -2.31
C THR A 328 18.74 -17.77 -1.76
N GLU A 329 17.46 -17.78 -1.41
CA GLU A 329 16.70 -16.63 -0.93
C GLU A 329 15.93 -16.98 0.35
N CYS A 330 15.89 -16.05 1.29
CA CYS A 330 15.12 -16.23 2.51
C CYS A 330 13.66 -15.95 2.19
N VAL A 331 12.80 -16.97 2.22
CA VAL A 331 11.37 -16.81 1.90
C VAL A 331 10.58 -15.90 2.85
N VAL A 332 11.17 -15.49 3.98
CA VAL A 332 10.53 -14.59 4.95
C VAL A 332 10.70 -13.12 4.57
N CYS A 333 11.89 -12.74 4.10
CA CYS A 333 12.19 -11.35 3.71
C CYS A 333 12.41 -11.17 2.20
N ALA A 334 12.44 -12.27 1.44
CA ALA A 334 12.77 -12.35 0.01
C ALA A 334 14.17 -11.82 -0.37
N TRP A 335 15.12 -11.79 0.57
CA TRP A 335 16.51 -11.35 0.30
C TRP A 335 17.44 -12.56 0.12
N SER A 336 18.54 -12.37 -0.61
CA SER A 336 19.51 -13.43 -0.82
C SER A 336 20.13 -13.92 0.49
N LEU A 337 20.19 -15.24 0.66
CA LEU A 337 20.90 -15.91 1.75
C LEU A 337 22.41 -15.88 1.54
N THR A 338 22.88 -15.69 0.30
CA THR A 338 24.29 -15.82 -0.09
C THR A 338 25.22 -14.71 0.43
N GLY A 339 24.68 -13.67 1.06
CA GLY A 339 25.47 -12.56 1.59
C GLY A 339 26.10 -11.65 0.52
N ALA A 340 25.82 -11.87 -0.77
CA ALA A 340 26.29 -11.00 -1.84
C ALA A 340 25.50 -9.68 -1.85
N ALA A 341 25.93 -8.72 -1.03
CA ALA A 341 25.59 -7.32 -1.25
C ALA A 341 26.16 -6.91 -2.62
N GLY A 342 25.28 -6.74 -3.61
CA GLY A 342 25.56 -6.02 -4.87
C GLY A 342 26.93 -6.29 -5.50
N ALA A 343 27.22 -7.51 -5.94
CA ALA A 343 28.32 -7.76 -6.88
C ALA A 343 27.88 -7.44 -8.32
N VAL A 344 27.53 -6.18 -8.58
CA VAL A 344 27.78 -5.57 -9.90
C VAL A 344 29.18 -4.97 -9.82
N ALA A 345 30.15 -5.72 -10.34
CA ALA A 345 31.52 -5.26 -10.46
C ALA A 345 31.58 -4.10 -11.47
N GLY A 346 31.74 -2.89 -10.96
CA GLY A 346 32.12 -1.72 -11.76
C GLY A 346 31.63 -0.42 -11.15
N VAL A 347 32.58 0.37 -10.64
CA VAL A 347 32.53 1.81 -10.27
C VAL A 347 32.73 2.06 -8.77
N VAL A 348 34.02 2.24 -8.45
CA VAL A 348 34.66 3.12 -7.45
C VAL A 348 33.97 3.37 -6.08
N GLY A 349 34.53 2.73 -5.05
CA GLY A 349 34.93 3.40 -3.80
C GLY A 349 33.83 3.93 -2.87
N GLY A 350 33.27 3.05 -2.04
CA GLY A 350 32.55 3.42 -0.83
C GLY A 350 32.38 2.20 0.07
N GLY A 351 32.77 2.29 1.34
CA GLY A 351 32.72 1.18 2.29
C GLY A 351 31.31 0.62 2.41
N GLY A 352 31.10 -0.59 1.88
CA GLY A 352 29.83 -1.29 2.00
C GLY A 352 29.65 -1.78 3.43
N GLU A 353 28.69 -1.20 4.14
CA GLU A 353 28.20 -1.80 5.37
C GLU A 353 27.59 -3.19 5.08
N PRO A 354 27.78 -4.17 5.98
CA PRO A 354 27.24 -5.51 5.81
C PRO A 354 25.71 -5.43 5.77
N GLY A 355 25.11 -5.98 4.71
CA GLY A 355 23.66 -6.12 4.62
C GLY A 355 23.08 -6.98 5.78
N PRO A 356 21.74 -7.05 5.92
CA PRO A 356 21.03 -7.74 7.00
C PRO A 356 21.24 -9.25 7.13
N GLY A 357 22.18 -9.84 6.39
CA GLY A 357 22.23 -11.27 6.13
C GLY A 357 23.62 -11.88 6.15
N GLU A 358 24.52 -11.46 7.04
CA GLU A 358 25.79 -12.18 7.20
C GLU A 358 25.57 -13.60 7.75
N HIS A 359 24.54 -13.78 8.58
CA HIS A 359 24.24 -15.04 9.25
C HIS A 359 22.87 -15.58 8.86
N VAL A 360 22.85 -16.88 8.55
CA VAL A 360 21.67 -17.68 8.23
C VAL A 360 21.49 -18.78 9.27
N VAL A 361 20.28 -19.30 9.37
CA VAL A 361 19.92 -20.40 10.26
C VAL A 361 19.23 -21.46 9.42
N GLN A 362 19.78 -22.67 9.43
CA GLN A 362 19.11 -23.84 8.88
C GLN A 362 18.26 -24.52 9.95
N LEU A 363 16.98 -24.72 9.66
CA LEU A 363 16.07 -25.45 10.54
C LEU A 363 16.28 -26.96 10.45
N ARG A 364 15.77 -27.72 11.44
CA ARG A 364 15.81 -29.20 11.42
C ARG A 364 15.13 -29.81 10.19
N CYS A 365 14.17 -29.11 9.60
CA CYS A 365 13.49 -29.53 8.38
C CYS A 365 14.29 -29.27 7.09
N GLY A 366 15.51 -28.73 7.19
CA GLY A 366 16.41 -28.49 6.05
C GLY A 366 16.32 -27.09 5.43
N HIS A 367 15.22 -26.37 5.65
CA HIS A 367 15.01 -25.01 5.12
C HIS A 367 15.87 -23.96 5.82
N THR A 368 16.37 -22.99 5.05
CA THR A 368 17.31 -21.95 5.53
C THR A 368 16.70 -20.55 5.49
N TYR A 369 16.97 -19.75 6.52
CA TYR A 369 16.44 -18.38 6.68
C TYR A 369 17.52 -17.44 7.23
N HIS A 370 17.37 -16.12 7.10
CA HIS A 370 18.24 -15.20 7.86
C HIS A 370 18.00 -15.34 9.36
N GLU A 371 19.06 -15.18 10.15
CA GLU A 371 18.98 -15.24 11.62
C GLU A 371 17.90 -14.28 12.17
N LEU A 372 17.87 -13.04 11.69
CA LEU A 372 16.91 -12.03 12.13
C LEU A 372 15.47 -12.46 11.84
N CYS A 373 15.21 -13.06 10.68
CA CYS A 373 13.89 -13.57 10.31
C CYS A 373 13.42 -14.67 11.27
N VAL A 374 14.31 -15.61 11.63
CA VAL A 374 13.98 -16.69 12.58
C VAL A 374 13.70 -16.13 13.97
N ARG A 375 14.49 -15.16 14.45
CA ARG A 375 14.26 -14.52 15.76
C ARG A 375 12.92 -13.79 15.82
N GLN A 376 12.52 -13.11 14.75
CA GLN A 376 11.20 -12.46 14.65
C GLN A 376 10.06 -13.48 14.60
N MET A 377 10.23 -14.59 13.88
CA MET A 377 9.24 -15.67 13.83
C MET A 377 8.99 -16.28 15.21
N LEU A 378 10.06 -16.45 16.00
CA LEU A 378 9.99 -16.96 17.37
C LEU A 378 9.30 -15.97 18.33
N GLN A 379 9.47 -14.66 18.11
CA GLN A 379 8.85 -13.63 18.96
C GLN A 379 7.33 -13.52 18.74
N ARG A 380 6.86 -13.67 17.49
CA ARG A 380 5.46 -13.38 17.12
C ARG A 380 4.49 -14.57 17.29
N SER A 381 4.99 -15.79 17.48
CA SER A 381 4.17 -17.00 17.33
C SER A 381 4.21 -17.89 18.58
N HIS A 382 3.04 -18.21 19.15
CA HIS A 382 2.94 -19.25 20.21
C HIS A 382 3.23 -20.67 19.68
N THR A 383 3.27 -20.86 18.36
CA THR A 383 3.65 -22.11 17.69
C THR A 383 4.68 -21.81 16.59
N ALA A 384 5.95 -21.73 16.99
CA ALA A 384 7.06 -21.48 16.07
C ALA A 384 7.23 -22.65 15.08
N SER A 385 6.60 -22.56 13.90
CA SER A 385 6.68 -23.55 12.83
C SER A 385 7.26 -22.97 11.54
N CYS A 386 7.96 -23.82 10.78
CA CYS A 386 8.58 -23.48 9.50
C CYS A 386 7.51 -23.01 8.49
N PRO A 387 7.66 -21.84 7.84
CA PRO A 387 6.70 -21.33 6.87
C PRO A 387 6.45 -22.26 5.66
N LEU A 388 7.45 -23.07 5.29
CA LEU A 388 7.39 -23.93 4.11
C LEU A 388 6.73 -25.28 4.40
N CYS A 389 7.14 -25.97 5.47
CA CYS A 389 6.67 -27.34 5.75
C CYS A 389 5.91 -27.48 7.07
N ARG A 390 5.71 -26.40 7.83
CA ARG A 390 5.03 -26.36 9.14
C ARG A 390 5.67 -27.23 10.23
N ALA A 391 6.89 -27.73 10.02
CA ALA A 391 7.67 -28.42 11.06
C ALA A 391 8.04 -27.47 12.19
N ALA A 392 8.14 -27.95 13.43
CA ALA A 392 8.53 -27.12 14.57
C ALA A 392 9.95 -26.54 14.38
N ILE A 393 10.10 -25.24 14.65
CA ILE A 393 11.37 -24.51 14.58
C ILE A 393 12.27 -24.88 15.76
N ALA A 394 11.66 -25.01 16.94
CA ALA A 394 12.32 -25.41 18.18
C ALA A 394 11.46 -26.48 18.87
N GLY A 395 11.84 -27.74 18.66
CA GLY A 395 11.26 -28.93 19.28
C GLY A 395 12.19 -30.09 19.06
#